data_AF-A0A7W7QVW4-F1
#
_entry.id   AF-A0A7W7QVW4-F1
#
_cell.length_a   1.000
_cell.length_b   1.000
_cell.length_c   1.000
_cell.angle_alpha   90.00
_cell.angle_beta   90.00
_cell.angle_gamma   90.00
#
_symmetry.space_group_name_H-M   'P 1'
#
loop_
_entity.id
_entity.type
_entity.pdbx_description
1 polymer ?
#
loop_
_entity_poly.entity_id
_entity_poly.type
_entity_poly.pdbx_seq_one_letter_code
_entity_poly.pdbx_strand_id
1 'polypeptide(L)'
;MNDDHTSHHEDETVIQGRVVPEGSARPPLDSREVHLCHHGCDCWQRNFDRYLAVTPEREPDQLDSVEMHALLSAKGRAVRHLHRNLDPMAWGRRRLIKTHGEATVALDDLRAFADEGALTRAVRERDRLDDDMADRKARPPIWLRVIAWPAIVSAGAFDTWYFQGIFQRFVGNQAVSLLEQVITLLPGAGLTFGMIVAGVGLGRAVYRARRLHEERQEGRGAKARLFANLGLWVLRLILPTLLLLVATLWALFRVVDVNAGGRLPLPPDFVAVLVATLSLCAIAVKVAAYDPYATREAEVRRVLKRARRSERRLVRHAGGRLRLHVTAWSDLRALRDDLVAGVTERYGEAYRFITYARGFHGKAGQLPPTFVPGSRDSGAVRGEPPLPEWIGNELAGVSGPVPEYGALREVQEVLSRYEPGELEREFAEVRGRLTAQWSGASAGRTGTEEREG
;
A
#
# COMPACT_ATOMS: atom_id res chain seq x y z
N MET A 1 -56.03 -7.72 -19.48
CA MET A 1 -54.72 -7.50 -20.12
C MET A 1 -54.02 -8.83 -20.03
N ASN A 2 -54.31 -9.84 -20.87
CA ASN A 2 -54.34 -9.90 -22.34
C ASN A 2 -53.08 -9.29 -22.96
N ASP A 3 -52.01 -10.06 -22.94
CA ASP A 3 -50.89 -9.91 -23.86
C ASP A 3 -50.70 -11.24 -24.59
N ASP A 4 -50.86 -11.16 -25.91
CA ASP A 4 -50.76 -12.21 -26.91
C ASP A 4 -49.34 -12.79 -26.97
N HIS A 5 -49.23 -14.10 -26.79
CA HIS A 5 -48.06 -14.87 -27.21
C HIS A 5 -48.27 -15.37 -28.64
N THR A 6 -47.91 -14.54 -29.61
CA THR A 6 -47.70 -14.96 -31.01
C THR A 6 -46.29 -15.51 -31.15
N SER A 7 -46.14 -16.82 -30.96
CA SER A 7 -44.93 -17.55 -31.34
C SER A 7 -44.92 -17.73 -32.86
N HIS A 8 -44.06 -16.97 -33.54
CA HIS A 8 -43.67 -17.22 -34.92
C HIS A 8 -43.00 -18.59 -35.04
N HIS A 9 -43.65 -19.54 -35.71
CA HIS A 9 -43.02 -20.72 -36.28
C HIS A 9 -42.13 -20.24 -37.44
N GLU A 10 -40.81 -20.30 -37.25
CA GLU A 10 -39.85 -20.16 -38.34
C GLU A 10 -39.86 -21.46 -39.17
N ASP A 11 -40.12 -21.31 -40.46
CA ASP A 11 -40.06 -22.36 -41.48
C ASP A 11 -38.65 -22.99 -41.53
N GLU A 12 -38.54 -24.22 -41.03
CA GLU A 12 -37.45 -25.13 -41.40
C GLU A 12 -37.54 -25.41 -42.90
N THR A 13 -36.75 -24.68 -43.68
CA THR A 13 -36.47 -25.04 -45.07
C THR A 13 -35.62 -26.29 -45.10
N VAL A 14 -36.29 -27.44 -45.08
CA VAL A 14 -35.70 -28.75 -45.41
C VAL A 14 -35.16 -28.65 -46.83
N ILE A 15 -33.82 -28.59 -46.96
CA ILE A 15 -33.14 -28.77 -48.24
C ILE A 15 -33.40 -30.22 -48.66
N GLN A 16 -34.47 -30.44 -49.42
CA GLN A 16 -34.73 -31.71 -50.09
C GLN A 16 -33.60 -31.94 -51.11
N GLY A 17 -32.65 -32.78 -50.74
CA GLY A 17 -31.67 -33.33 -51.67
C GLY A 17 -32.43 -34.00 -52.81
N ARG A 18 -32.30 -33.44 -54.02
CA ARG A 18 -32.85 -34.02 -55.24
C ARG A 18 -32.22 -35.39 -55.44
N VAL A 19 -32.98 -36.46 -55.20
CA VAL A 19 -32.59 -37.81 -55.56
C VAL A 19 -32.43 -37.85 -57.08
N VAL A 20 -31.19 -38.04 -57.53
CA VAL A 20 -30.88 -38.22 -58.94
C VAL A 20 -31.53 -39.55 -59.37
N PRO A 21 -32.34 -39.58 -60.45
CA PRO A 21 -32.94 -40.81 -60.93
C PRO A 21 -31.85 -41.82 -61.33
N GLU A 22 -32.04 -43.08 -60.95
CA GLU A 22 -31.26 -44.21 -61.44
C GLU A 22 -31.34 -44.23 -62.97
N GLY A 23 -30.22 -43.92 -63.64
CA GLY A 23 -30.16 -43.89 -65.10
C GLY A 23 -29.26 -42.81 -65.72
N SER A 24 -28.71 -41.86 -64.94
CA SER A 24 -27.64 -41.01 -65.47
C SER A 24 -26.35 -41.83 -65.60
N ALA A 25 -25.96 -42.11 -66.85
CA ALA A 25 -24.79 -42.87 -67.21
C ALA A 25 -23.52 -42.21 -66.63
N ARG A 26 -23.07 -42.70 -65.47
CA ARG A 26 -21.67 -42.54 -65.07
C ARG A 26 -20.83 -43.31 -66.09
N PRO A 27 -19.71 -42.75 -66.59
CA PRO A 27 -18.75 -43.56 -67.33
C PRO A 27 -18.35 -44.75 -66.44
N PRO A 28 -18.08 -45.93 -67.02
CA PRO A 28 -17.76 -47.11 -66.24
C PRO A 28 -16.54 -46.78 -65.38
N LEU A 29 -16.75 -46.77 -64.06
CA LEU A 29 -15.67 -46.92 -63.11
C LEU A 29 -15.09 -48.31 -63.38
N ASP A 30 -14.03 -48.34 -64.19
CA ASP A 30 -13.19 -49.50 -64.41
C ASP A 30 -12.91 -50.12 -63.04
N SER A 31 -13.55 -51.26 -62.78
CA SER A 31 -13.51 -52.00 -61.53
C SER A 31 -12.18 -52.74 -61.40
N ARG A 32 -11.08 -52.01 -61.55
CA ARG A 32 -9.76 -52.47 -61.13
C ARG A 32 -9.72 -52.43 -59.62
N GLU A 33 -9.98 -53.61 -59.06
CA GLU A 33 -9.63 -54.08 -57.72
C GLU A 33 -9.05 -53.00 -56.80
N VAL A 34 -9.85 -52.61 -55.80
CA VAL A 34 -9.35 -51.93 -54.61
C VAL A 34 -8.51 -52.95 -53.85
N HIS A 35 -7.25 -53.13 -54.27
CA HIS A 35 -6.28 -53.92 -53.52
C HIS A 35 -6.04 -53.24 -52.17
N LEU A 36 -6.52 -53.88 -51.11
CA LEU A 36 -6.08 -53.66 -49.74
C LEU A 36 -4.57 -53.93 -49.67
N CYS A 37 -3.76 -52.88 -49.75
CA CYS A 37 -2.31 -53.00 -49.61
C CYS A 37 -1.97 -53.35 -48.16
N HIS A 38 -1.36 -54.52 -47.96
CA HIS A 38 -1.06 -55.10 -46.65
C HIS A 38 0.13 -54.41 -45.93
N HIS A 39 0.80 -53.43 -46.54
CA HIS A 39 2.01 -52.81 -45.99
C HIS A 39 2.07 -51.29 -46.23
N GLY A 40 1.53 -50.50 -45.31
CA GLY A 40 2.09 -49.25 -44.75
C GLY A 40 2.71 -48.11 -45.58
N CYS A 41 2.97 -48.21 -46.88
CA CYS A 41 3.56 -47.15 -47.73
C CYS A 41 2.94 -47.20 -49.14
N ASP A 42 2.86 -46.05 -49.83
CA ASP A 42 2.31 -45.82 -51.19
C ASP A 42 0.79 -45.63 -51.37
N CYS A 43 -0.03 -45.73 -50.33
CA CYS A 43 -1.47 -45.42 -50.46
C CYS A 43 -1.72 -43.91 -50.64
N TRP A 44 -0.90 -43.05 -50.03
CA TRP A 44 -1.05 -41.60 -50.17
C TRP A 44 -0.66 -41.10 -51.56
N GLN A 45 0.48 -41.54 -52.10
CA GLN A 45 0.94 -41.13 -53.43
C GLN A 45 -0.03 -41.60 -54.52
N ARG A 46 -0.52 -42.84 -54.47
CA ARG A 46 -1.49 -43.34 -55.46
C ARG A 46 -2.85 -42.65 -55.37
N ASN A 47 -3.31 -42.30 -54.16
CA ASN A 47 -4.52 -41.49 -53.97
C ASN A 47 -4.31 -40.04 -54.41
N PHE A 48 -3.11 -39.49 -54.22
CA PHE A 48 -2.74 -38.16 -54.66
C PHE A 48 -2.65 -38.11 -56.19
N ASP A 49 -2.01 -39.07 -56.84
CA ASP A 49 -1.95 -39.21 -58.30
C ASP A 49 -3.35 -39.38 -58.90
N ARG A 50 -4.20 -40.19 -58.27
CA ARG A 50 -5.62 -40.30 -58.65
C ARG A 50 -6.31 -38.96 -58.52
N TYR A 51 -6.15 -38.27 -57.39
CA TYR A 51 -6.68 -36.93 -57.18
C TYR A 51 -6.23 -35.96 -58.29
N LEU A 52 -4.93 -35.89 -58.61
CA LEU A 52 -4.39 -35.08 -59.71
C LEU A 52 -5.06 -35.42 -61.06
N ALA A 53 -5.33 -36.69 -61.32
CA ALA A 53 -5.96 -37.15 -62.56
C ALA A 53 -7.44 -36.74 -62.68
N VAL A 54 -8.25 -36.87 -61.61
CA VAL A 54 -9.70 -36.59 -61.65
C VAL A 54 -10.10 -35.16 -61.30
N THR A 55 -9.23 -34.33 -60.73
CA THR A 55 -9.57 -32.94 -60.42
C THR A 55 -9.86 -32.15 -61.70
N PRO A 56 -11.01 -31.45 -61.83
CA PRO A 56 -11.32 -30.59 -62.98
C PRO A 56 -10.64 -29.21 -62.88
N GLU A 57 -10.59 -28.49 -64.00
CA GLU A 57 -10.22 -27.06 -64.00
C GLU A 57 -11.28 -26.22 -63.27
N ARG A 58 -10.82 -25.24 -62.49
CA ARG A 58 -11.68 -24.39 -61.67
C ARG A 58 -11.05 -23.05 -61.33
N GLU A 59 -11.90 -22.08 -61.00
CA GLU A 59 -11.47 -20.74 -60.59
C GLU A 59 -10.72 -20.77 -59.24
N PRO A 60 -9.84 -19.80 -58.97
CA PRO A 60 -9.01 -19.78 -57.76
C PRO A 60 -9.84 -19.78 -56.46
N ASP A 61 -11.02 -19.15 -56.45
CA ASP A 61 -11.91 -19.03 -55.30
C ASP A 61 -12.74 -20.30 -55.02
N GLN A 62 -12.82 -21.22 -55.97
CA GLN A 62 -13.56 -22.47 -55.81
C GLN A 62 -12.72 -23.49 -55.05
N LEU A 63 -13.30 -24.14 -54.04
CA LEU A 63 -12.69 -25.23 -53.27
C LEU A 63 -13.25 -26.59 -53.69
N ASP A 64 -12.38 -27.59 -53.83
CA ASP A 64 -12.83 -28.98 -54.05
C ASP A 64 -13.10 -29.70 -52.72
N SER A 65 -13.57 -30.95 -52.81
CA SER A 65 -13.91 -31.75 -51.64
C SER A 65 -12.71 -32.06 -50.73
N VAL A 66 -11.50 -32.17 -51.29
CA VAL A 66 -10.27 -32.48 -50.53
C VAL A 66 -9.77 -31.23 -49.81
N GLU A 67 -9.78 -30.08 -50.48
CA GLU A 67 -9.45 -28.78 -49.91
C GLU A 67 -10.45 -28.38 -48.82
N MET A 68 -11.75 -28.57 -49.07
CA MET A 68 -12.80 -28.36 -48.08
C MET A 68 -12.62 -29.30 -46.87
N HIS A 69 -12.26 -30.56 -47.11
CA HIS A 69 -11.96 -31.51 -46.03
C HIS A 69 -10.75 -31.05 -45.21
N ALA A 70 -9.68 -30.54 -45.84
CA ALA A 70 -8.52 -30.01 -45.14
C ALA A 70 -8.89 -28.82 -44.24
N LEU A 71 -9.72 -27.90 -44.71
CA LEU A 71 -10.23 -26.76 -43.94
C LEU A 71 -11.16 -27.21 -42.79
N LEU A 72 -12.07 -28.16 -43.03
CA LEU A 72 -12.93 -28.73 -41.98
C LEU A 72 -12.11 -29.45 -40.91
N SER A 73 -11.05 -30.17 -41.31
CA SER A 73 -10.14 -30.84 -40.39
C SER A 73 -9.35 -29.82 -39.56
N ALA A 74 -8.88 -28.73 -40.18
CA ALA A 74 -8.26 -27.61 -39.47
C ALA A 74 -9.22 -26.93 -38.49
N LYS A 75 -10.47 -26.66 -38.89
CA LYS A 75 -11.53 -26.18 -37.99
C LYS A 75 -11.71 -27.12 -36.79
N GLY A 76 -11.83 -28.42 -37.03
CA GLY A 76 -11.96 -29.41 -35.96
C GLY A 76 -10.75 -29.43 -35.01
N ARG A 77 -9.53 -29.28 -35.54
CA ARG A 77 -8.31 -29.16 -34.72
C ARG A 77 -8.29 -27.86 -33.92
N ALA A 78 -8.72 -26.74 -34.49
CA ALA A 78 -8.81 -25.44 -33.85
C ALA A 78 -9.85 -25.46 -32.71
N VAL A 79 -11.06 -25.97 -32.97
CA VAL A 79 -12.11 -26.12 -31.94
C VAL A 79 -11.63 -27.02 -30.79
N ARG A 80 -10.97 -28.16 -31.09
CA ARG A 80 -10.37 -29.00 -30.04
C ARG A 80 -9.28 -28.27 -29.25
N HIS A 81 -8.48 -27.42 -29.90
CA HIS A 81 -7.46 -26.62 -29.23
C HIS A 81 -8.08 -25.59 -28.28
N LEU A 82 -9.16 -24.92 -28.70
CA LEU A 82 -9.92 -24.00 -27.85
C LEU A 82 -10.63 -24.74 -26.70
N HIS A 83 -11.27 -25.88 -26.97
CA HIS A 83 -11.93 -26.70 -25.96
C HIS A 83 -10.98 -27.17 -24.85
N ARG A 84 -9.75 -27.58 -25.21
CA ARG A 84 -8.72 -27.95 -24.22
C ARG A 84 -8.30 -26.80 -23.30
N ASN A 85 -8.59 -25.56 -23.68
CA ASN A 85 -8.21 -24.35 -22.95
C ASN A 85 -9.41 -23.60 -22.33
N LEU A 86 -10.61 -24.20 -22.31
CA LEU A 86 -11.78 -23.59 -21.65
C LEU A 86 -11.54 -23.33 -20.17
N ASP A 87 -10.95 -24.30 -19.46
CA ASP A 87 -10.67 -24.17 -18.03
C ASP A 87 -9.64 -23.08 -17.71
N PRO A 88 -8.47 -23.02 -18.37
CA PRO A 88 -7.55 -21.89 -18.26
C PRO A 88 -8.19 -20.53 -18.55
N MET A 89 -8.99 -20.40 -19.62
CA MET A 89 -9.68 -19.14 -19.95
C MET A 89 -10.68 -18.74 -18.87
N ALA A 90 -11.51 -19.69 -18.41
CA ALA A 90 -12.50 -19.44 -17.37
C ALA A 90 -11.83 -19.08 -16.03
N TRP A 91 -10.72 -19.75 -15.69
CA TRP A 91 -9.92 -19.43 -14.50
C TRP A 91 -9.31 -18.03 -14.61
N GLY A 92 -8.69 -17.70 -15.74
CA GLY A 92 -8.08 -16.39 -15.98
C GLY A 92 -9.11 -15.26 -15.87
N ARG A 93 -10.30 -15.43 -16.43
CA ARG A 93 -11.42 -14.49 -16.29
C ARG A 93 -11.84 -14.28 -14.83
N ARG A 94 -12.08 -15.37 -14.08
CA ARG A 94 -12.45 -15.28 -12.66
C ARG A 94 -11.37 -14.58 -11.83
N ARG A 95 -10.09 -14.89 -12.10
CA ARG A 95 -8.94 -14.26 -11.45
C ARG A 95 -8.86 -12.77 -11.78
N LEU A 96 -9.08 -12.38 -13.04
CA LEU A 96 -9.09 -10.98 -13.47
C LEU A 96 -10.21 -10.18 -12.77
N ILE A 97 -11.44 -10.70 -12.77
CA ILE A 97 -12.58 -10.06 -12.10
C ILE A 97 -12.32 -9.91 -10.60
N LYS A 98 -11.83 -10.96 -9.95
CA LYS A 98 -11.53 -10.95 -8.51
C LYS A 98 -10.45 -9.90 -8.18
N THR A 99 -9.33 -9.92 -8.90
CA THR A 99 -8.23 -8.99 -8.66
C THR A 99 -8.59 -7.54 -8.96
N HIS A 100 -9.47 -7.30 -9.94
CA HIS A 100 -10.04 -5.97 -10.19
C HIS A 100 -10.82 -5.48 -8.96
N GLY A 101 -11.78 -6.26 -8.46
CA GLY A 101 -12.56 -5.89 -7.28
C GLY A 101 -11.70 -5.65 -6.03
N GLU A 102 -10.68 -6.48 -5.81
CA GLU A 102 -9.72 -6.28 -4.71
C GLU A 102 -8.86 -5.01 -4.88
N ALA A 103 -8.49 -4.65 -6.11
CA ALA A 103 -7.75 -3.43 -6.41
C ALA A 103 -8.62 -2.18 -6.21
N THR A 104 -9.88 -2.20 -6.67
CA THR A 104 -10.84 -1.11 -6.46
C THR A 104 -11.06 -0.84 -4.98
N VAL A 105 -11.37 -1.86 -4.17
CA VAL A 105 -11.57 -1.69 -2.71
C VAL A 105 -10.33 -1.13 -2.03
N ALA A 106 -9.14 -1.61 -2.39
CA ALA A 106 -7.90 -1.10 -1.82
C ALA A 106 -7.59 0.35 -2.22
N LEU A 107 -8.02 0.77 -3.42
CA LEU A 107 -7.94 2.16 -3.87
C LEU A 107 -8.96 3.05 -3.17
N ASP A 108 -10.18 2.57 -2.95
CA ASP A 108 -11.22 3.27 -2.19
C ASP A 108 -10.76 3.53 -0.75
N ASP A 109 -10.15 2.55 -0.10
CA ASP A 109 -9.56 2.71 1.24
C ASP A 109 -8.45 3.78 1.26
N LEU A 110 -7.59 3.79 0.23
CA LEU A 110 -6.52 4.77 0.10
C LEU A 110 -7.09 6.17 -0.17
N ARG A 111 -8.14 6.26 -0.98
CA ARG A 111 -8.86 7.50 -1.31
C ARG A 111 -9.57 8.07 -0.10
N ALA A 112 -10.29 7.24 0.65
CA ALA A 112 -10.94 7.64 1.89
C ALA A 112 -9.92 8.21 2.90
N PHE A 113 -8.74 7.58 3.03
CA PHE A 113 -7.67 8.11 3.87
C PHE A 113 -7.12 9.46 3.37
N ALA A 114 -6.96 9.63 2.06
CA ALA A 114 -6.53 10.89 1.47
C ALA A 114 -7.56 12.00 1.69
N ASP A 115 -8.85 11.70 1.54
CA ASP A 115 -9.97 12.62 1.69
C ASP A 115 -10.20 13.01 3.17
N GLU A 116 -9.96 12.11 4.11
CA GLU A 116 -10.01 12.41 5.56
C GLU A 116 -8.98 13.48 5.99
N GLY A 117 -7.95 13.71 5.16
CA GLY A 117 -6.90 14.70 5.42
C GLY A 117 -6.19 14.48 6.75
N ALA A 118 -6.17 13.25 7.28
CA ALA A 118 -5.59 12.93 8.57
C ALA A 118 -4.08 13.26 8.61
N LEU A 119 -3.39 13.04 7.48
CA LEU A 119 -1.99 13.43 7.31
C LEU A 119 -1.83 14.95 7.36
N THR A 120 -2.60 15.70 6.57
CA THR A 120 -2.58 17.18 6.57
C THR A 120 -2.87 17.74 7.96
N ARG A 121 -3.87 17.21 8.68
CA ARG A 121 -4.19 17.62 10.06
C ARG A 121 -3.00 17.39 10.99
N ALA A 122 -2.38 16.22 10.93
CA ALA A 122 -1.22 15.89 11.75
C ALA A 122 0.01 16.77 11.44
N VAL A 123 0.25 17.12 10.18
CA VAL A 123 1.35 18.03 9.81
C VAL A 123 1.04 19.46 10.27
N ARG A 124 -0.17 19.97 10.01
CA ARG A 124 -0.59 21.31 10.49
C ARG A 124 -0.54 21.44 12.01
N GLU A 125 -0.89 20.38 12.75
CA GLU A 125 -0.79 20.40 14.21
C GLU A 125 0.66 20.45 14.69
N ARG A 126 1.58 19.79 13.97
CA ARG A 126 3.02 19.93 14.22
C ARG A 126 3.51 21.33 13.88
N ASP A 127 3.12 21.88 12.75
CA ASP A 127 3.58 23.21 12.34
C ASP A 127 3.06 24.28 13.31
N ARG A 128 1.79 24.22 13.72
CA ARG A 128 1.25 25.09 14.80
C ARG A 128 2.02 24.95 16.11
N LEU A 129 2.48 23.75 16.44
CA LEU A 129 3.29 23.52 17.63
C LEU A 129 4.71 24.12 17.46
N ASP A 130 5.30 23.97 16.28
CA ASP A 130 6.60 24.57 15.95
C ASP A 130 6.51 26.12 15.99
N ASP A 131 5.45 26.71 15.45
CA ASP A 131 5.17 28.15 15.48
C ASP A 131 4.92 28.65 16.93
N ASP A 132 4.04 27.97 17.68
CA ASP A 132 3.80 28.22 19.11
C ASP A 132 5.11 28.19 19.93
N MET A 133 6.08 27.41 19.48
CA MET A 133 7.40 27.27 20.10
C MET A 133 8.41 28.32 19.62
N ALA A 134 8.38 28.71 18.34
CA ALA A 134 9.28 29.69 17.74
C ALA A 134 9.04 31.09 18.33
N ASP A 135 7.78 31.47 18.51
CA ASP A 135 7.38 32.74 19.14
C ASP A 135 7.81 32.83 20.61
N ARG A 136 8.18 31.70 21.23
CA ARG A 136 8.32 31.61 22.69
C ARG A 136 9.70 31.12 23.11
N LYS A 137 10.55 32.08 23.47
CA LYS A 137 11.92 31.91 24.03
C LYS A 137 12.00 31.11 25.36
N ALA A 138 10.89 30.60 25.88
CA ALA A 138 10.80 30.05 27.24
C ALA A 138 10.98 28.52 27.32
N ARG A 139 11.79 27.92 26.44
CA ARG A 139 12.18 26.50 26.59
C ARG A 139 13.33 26.38 27.59
N PRO A 140 13.22 25.51 28.62
CA PRO A 140 14.39 25.21 29.44
C PRO A 140 15.42 24.46 28.57
N PRO A 141 16.72 24.75 28.75
CA PRO A 141 17.76 24.09 27.97
C PRO A 141 17.78 22.58 28.27
N ILE A 142 18.14 21.77 27.26
CA ILE A 142 18.07 20.31 27.33
C ILE A 142 18.84 19.75 28.52
N TRP A 143 20.02 20.30 28.82
CA TRP A 143 20.84 19.87 29.95
C TRP A 143 20.10 19.99 31.29
N LEU A 144 19.29 21.03 31.49
CA LEU A 144 18.58 21.26 32.73
C LEU A 144 17.41 20.26 32.89
N ARG A 145 16.79 19.85 31.78
CA ARG A 145 15.81 18.74 31.75
C ARG A 145 16.43 17.39 32.06
N VAL A 146 17.64 17.16 31.57
CA VAL A 146 18.38 15.91 31.77
C VAL A 146 18.85 15.81 33.23
N ILE A 147 19.41 16.88 33.80
CA ILE A 147 19.93 16.91 35.19
C ILE A 147 18.82 16.88 36.25
N ALA A 148 17.62 17.39 35.95
CA ALA A 148 16.52 17.39 36.90
C ALA A 148 16.11 15.97 37.37
N TRP A 149 16.24 14.95 36.51
CA TRP A 149 15.89 13.58 36.87
C TRP A 149 16.88 12.96 37.86
N PRO A 150 18.21 12.95 37.60
CA PRO A 150 19.21 12.56 38.59
C PRO A 150 19.08 13.34 39.90
N ALA A 151 18.86 14.65 39.86
CA ALA A 151 18.73 15.46 41.08
C ALA A 151 17.57 14.99 41.98
N ILE A 152 16.39 14.71 41.40
CA ILE A 152 15.24 14.18 42.14
C ILE A 152 15.54 12.77 42.68
N VAL A 153 16.12 11.89 41.84
CA VAL A 153 16.43 10.52 42.25
C VAL A 153 17.46 10.50 43.37
N SER A 154 18.50 11.34 43.30
CA SER A 154 19.50 11.48 44.34
C SER A 154 18.93 12.03 45.64
N ALA A 155 18.06 13.05 45.58
CA ALA A 155 17.37 13.57 46.76
C ALA A 155 16.47 12.50 47.40
N GLY A 156 15.67 11.81 46.60
CA GLY A 156 14.82 10.72 47.07
C GLY A 156 15.59 9.56 47.69
N ALA A 157 16.71 9.16 47.07
CA ALA A 157 17.59 8.12 47.58
C ALA A 157 18.25 8.53 48.90
N PHE A 158 18.68 9.79 49.02
CA PHE A 158 19.24 10.34 50.25
C PHE A 158 18.20 10.35 51.39
N ASP A 159 16.99 10.82 51.12
CA ASP A 159 15.89 10.83 52.09
C ASP A 159 15.57 9.40 52.55
N THR A 160 15.48 8.45 51.61
CA THR A 160 15.25 7.03 51.90
C THR A 160 16.34 6.47 52.82
N TRP A 161 17.61 6.71 52.50
CA TRP A 161 18.75 6.25 53.29
C TRP A 161 18.73 6.85 54.71
N TYR A 162 18.42 8.14 54.82
CA TYR A 162 18.34 8.84 56.10
C TYR A 162 17.19 8.30 56.98
N PHE A 163 15.99 8.15 56.43
CA PHE A 163 14.86 7.58 57.14
C PHE A 163 15.12 6.15 57.60
N GLN A 164 15.78 5.34 56.76
CA GLN A 164 16.20 4.00 57.13
C GLN A 164 17.17 4.05 58.33
N GLY A 165 18.16 4.95 58.31
CA GLY A 165 19.11 5.12 59.42
C GLY A 165 18.46 5.56 60.73
N ILE A 166 17.45 6.45 60.68
CA ILE A 166 16.66 6.83 61.86
C ILE A 166 15.84 5.65 62.36
N PHE A 167 15.13 4.96 61.47
CA PHE A 167 14.26 3.85 61.83
C PHE A 167 15.04 2.71 62.50
N GLN A 168 16.22 2.38 61.96
CA GLN A 168 17.13 1.40 62.57
C GLN A 168 17.60 1.81 63.98
N ARG A 169 17.81 3.12 64.22
CA ARG A 169 18.14 3.64 65.57
C ARG A 169 16.97 3.55 66.55
N PHE A 170 15.73 3.72 66.09
CA PHE A 170 14.54 3.63 66.95
C PHE A 170 14.12 2.19 67.24
N VAL A 171 14.23 1.29 66.26
CA VAL A 171 13.81 -0.11 66.41
C VAL A 171 14.87 -0.96 67.12
N GLY A 172 16.12 -0.47 67.22
CA GLY A 172 17.18 -1.10 68.03
C GLY A 172 17.63 -2.48 67.55
N ASN A 173 17.13 -2.96 66.42
CA ASN A 173 17.34 -4.32 65.94
C ASN A 173 18.09 -4.30 64.59
N GLN A 174 19.29 -4.90 64.54
CA GLN A 174 20.12 -4.94 63.33
C GLN A 174 19.72 -6.05 62.35
N ALA A 175 18.89 -7.01 62.77
CA ALA A 175 18.36 -8.09 61.94
C ALA A 175 16.96 -7.73 61.43
N VAL A 176 16.92 -6.85 60.42
CA VAL A 176 15.68 -6.34 59.83
C VAL A 176 15.11 -7.38 58.85
N SER A 177 13.83 -7.74 59.01
CA SER A 177 13.11 -8.60 58.06
C SER A 177 13.00 -7.92 56.68
N LEU A 178 12.99 -8.68 55.57
CA LEU A 178 12.78 -8.13 54.22
C LEU A 178 11.51 -7.26 54.12
N LEU A 179 10.48 -7.60 54.89
CA LEU A 179 9.23 -6.82 54.96
C LEU A 179 9.45 -5.44 55.61
N GLU A 180 10.22 -5.38 56.70
CA GLU A 180 10.56 -4.13 57.39
C GLU A 180 11.50 -3.27 56.54
N GLN A 181 12.36 -3.89 55.73
CA GLN A 181 13.19 -3.20 54.75
C GLN A 181 12.36 -2.54 53.63
N VAL A 182 11.26 -3.18 53.19
CA VAL A 182 10.32 -2.58 52.23
C VAL A 182 9.50 -1.46 52.88
N ILE A 183 9.06 -1.63 54.13
CA ILE A 183 8.31 -0.62 54.88
C ILE A 183 9.16 0.63 55.13
N THR A 184 10.45 0.48 55.37
CA THR A 184 11.38 1.62 55.54
C THR A 184 11.67 2.36 54.23
N LEU A 185 11.43 1.73 53.07
CA LEU A 185 11.58 2.36 51.75
C LEU A 185 10.37 3.23 51.36
N LEU A 186 9.18 2.93 51.91
CA LEU A 186 7.92 3.60 51.57
C LEU A 186 7.93 5.13 51.79
N PRO A 187 8.42 5.66 52.94
CA PRO A 187 8.47 7.11 53.16
C PRO A 187 9.33 7.85 52.13
N GLY A 188 10.50 7.31 51.79
CA GLY A 188 11.40 7.90 50.81
C GLY A 188 10.84 7.85 49.37
N ALA A 189 10.20 6.73 49.00
CA ALA A 189 9.47 6.62 47.73
C ALA A 189 8.29 7.61 47.67
N GLY A 190 7.55 7.76 48.78
CA GLY A 190 6.44 8.70 48.92
C GLY A 190 6.89 10.16 48.78
N LEU A 191 8.00 10.55 49.42
CA LEU A 191 8.60 11.88 49.28
C LEU A 191 9.07 12.13 47.84
N THR A 192 9.72 11.16 47.20
CA THR A 192 10.16 11.27 45.80
C THR A 192 8.97 11.50 44.86
N PHE A 193 7.89 10.72 45.03
CA PHE A 193 6.67 10.90 44.27
C PHE A 193 6.03 12.26 44.55
N GLY A 194 5.98 12.68 45.82
CA GLY A 194 5.52 13.99 46.24
C GLY A 194 6.30 15.13 45.60
N MET A 195 7.63 15.04 45.52
CA MET A 195 8.50 16.01 44.85
C MET A 195 8.23 16.08 43.34
N ILE A 196 7.98 14.94 42.68
CA ILE A 196 7.64 14.90 41.25
C ILE A 196 6.29 15.60 41.02
N VAL A 197 5.27 15.25 41.79
CA VAL A 197 3.93 15.83 41.69
C VAL A 197 3.96 17.33 42.00
N ALA A 198 4.65 17.72 43.08
CA ALA A 198 4.83 19.12 43.46
C ALA A 198 5.59 19.90 42.38
N GLY A 199 6.68 19.36 41.85
CA GLY A 199 7.47 19.99 40.79
C GLY A 199 6.67 20.20 39.50
N VAL A 200 5.85 19.24 39.10
CA VAL A 200 4.97 19.38 37.91
C VAL A 200 3.81 20.35 38.18
N GLY A 201 3.18 20.26 39.35
CA GLY A 201 2.06 21.14 39.74
C GLY A 201 2.49 22.60 39.87
N LEU A 202 3.59 22.86 40.58
CA LEU A 202 4.20 24.18 40.72
C LEU A 202 4.75 24.67 39.38
N GLY A 203 5.36 23.80 38.57
CA GLY A 203 5.83 24.14 37.22
C GLY A 203 4.71 24.70 36.34
N ARG A 204 3.54 24.06 36.34
CA ARG A 204 2.34 24.55 35.64
C ARG A 204 1.85 25.90 36.16
N ALA A 205 1.77 26.04 37.49
CA ALA A 205 1.28 27.27 38.11
C ALA A 205 2.23 28.44 37.84
N VAL A 206 3.54 28.24 37.99
CA VAL A 206 4.59 29.24 37.70
C VAL A 206 4.59 29.59 36.21
N TYR A 207 4.47 28.61 35.31
CA TYR A 207 4.37 28.87 33.88
C TYR A 207 3.12 29.70 33.53
N ARG A 208 1.95 29.34 34.07
CA ARG A 208 0.70 30.09 33.84
C ARG A 208 0.78 31.49 34.44
N ALA A 209 1.35 31.64 35.63
CA ALA A 209 1.54 32.95 36.28
C ALA A 209 2.48 33.84 35.48
N ARG A 210 3.61 33.30 35.00
CA ARG A 210 4.55 34.01 34.13
C ARG A 210 3.90 34.45 32.83
N ARG A 211 3.12 33.57 32.19
CA ARG A 211 2.38 33.88 30.97
C ARG A 211 1.38 35.02 31.17
N LEU A 212 0.52 34.91 32.19
CA LEU A 212 -0.42 35.98 32.54
C LEU A 212 0.29 37.28 32.91
N HIS A 213 1.54 37.19 33.37
CA HIS A 213 2.33 38.36 33.70
C HIS A 213 2.89 39.05 32.46
N GLU A 214 3.43 38.30 31.52
CA GLU A 214 3.94 38.77 30.22
C GLU A 214 2.80 39.42 29.40
N GLU A 215 1.65 38.74 29.27
CA GLU A 215 0.44 39.27 28.58
C GLU A 215 -0.07 40.58 29.23
N ARG A 216 0.02 40.71 30.57
CA ARG A 216 -0.37 41.95 31.27
C ARG A 216 0.68 43.05 31.24
N GLN A 217 1.94 42.73 30.94
CA GLN A 217 3.03 43.72 30.89
C GLN A 217 3.00 44.54 29.59
N GLU A 218 2.50 43.97 28.49
CA GLU A 218 2.39 44.64 27.19
C GLU A 218 1.52 45.91 27.26
N GLY A 219 0.52 45.95 28.14
CA GLY A 219 -0.38 47.11 28.33
C GLY A 219 -0.07 48.04 29.52
N ARG A 220 1.00 47.81 30.30
CA ARG A 220 1.25 48.53 31.58
C ARG A 220 2.31 49.63 31.47
N GLY A 221 2.18 50.70 32.28
CA GLY A 221 3.17 51.78 32.39
C GLY A 221 4.50 51.37 33.05
N ALA A 222 5.56 52.16 32.83
CA ALA A 222 6.95 51.81 33.17
C ALA A 222 7.21 51.42 34.63
N LYS A 223 6.55 52.06 35.61
CA LYS A 223 6.73 51.77 37.05
C LYS A 223 6.17 50.39 37.43
N ALA A 224 5.03 50.00 36.88
CA ALA A 224 4.43 48.69 37.13
C ALA A 224 5.25 47.55 36.51
N ARG A 225 5.94 47.80 35.38
CA ARG A 225 6.90 46.85 34.80
C ARG A 225 8.12 46.64 35.70
N LEU A 226 8.60 47.69 36.38
CA LEU A 226 9.77 47.63 37.25
C LEU A 226 9.52 46.73 38.48
N PHE A 227 8.40 46.93 39.19
CA PHE A 227 8.02 46.10 40.35
C PHE A 227 7.74 44.64 39.96
N ALA A 228 7.12 44.43 38.81
CA ALA A 228 6.89 43.10 38.24
C ALA A 228 8.20 42.34 37.94
N ASN A 229 9.17 43.03 37.34
CA ASN A 229 10.48 42.47 37.04
C ASN A 229 11.27 42.14 38.31
N LEU A 230 11.07 42.90 39.39
CA LEU A 230 11.66 42.62 40.70
C LEU A 230 11.17 41.29 41.29
N GLY A 231 9.86 41.02 41.22
CA GLY A 231 9.28 39.74 41.68
C GLY A 231 9.82 38.53 40.90
N LEU A 232 9.99 38.67 39.59
CA LEU A 232 10.65 37.66 38.74
C LEU A 232 12.12 37.44 39.08
N TRP A 233 12.83 38.51 39.44
CA TRP A 233 14.22 38.45 39.91
C TRP A 233 14.33 37.71 41.25
N VAL A 234 13.47 38.02 42.21
CA VAL A 234 13.40 37.31 43.49
C VAL A 234 13.16 35.82 43.25
N LEU A 235 12.21 35.46 42.38
CA LEU A 235 11.93 34.07 42.02
C LEU A 235 13.14 33.36 41.37
N ARG A 236 13.90 34.06 40.50
CA ARG A 236 15.14 33.53 39.90
C ARG A 236 16.26 33.32 40.90
N LEU A 237 16.30 34.14 41.96
CA LEU A 237 17.32 34.06 43.00
C LEU A 237 17.03 32.99 44.06
N ILE A 238 15.80 32.50 44.18
CA ILE A 238 15.44 31.46 45.18
C ILE A 238 16.26 30.18 44.99
N LEU A 239 16.45 29.70 43.76
CA LEU A 239 17.22 28.49 43.51
C LEU A 239 18.71 28.61 43.94
N PRO A 240 19.47 29.63 43.49
CA PRO A 240 20.86 29.79 43.91
C PRO A 240 21.00 30.09 45.41
N THR A 241 20.07 30.83 46.03
CA THR A 241 20.12 31.06 47.48
C THR A 241 19.89 29.78 48.27
N LEU A 242 18.97 28.91 47.82
CA LEU A 242 18.70 27.64 48.48
C LEU A 242 19.88 26.66 48.32
N LEU A 243 20.52 26.63 47.15
CA LEU A 243 21.76 25.87 46.93
C LEU A 243 22.92 26.38 47.80
N LEU A 244 23.11 27.69 47.90
CA LEU A 244 24.11 28.29 48.78
C LEU A 244 23.82 27.95 50.25
N LEU A 245 22.55 27.98 50.66
CA LEU A 245 22.13 27.60 52.00
C LEU A 245 22.46 26.12 52.28
N VAL A 246 22.11 25.21 51.37
CA VAL A 246 22.47 23.77 51.46
C VAL A 246 23.97 23.60 51.58
N ALA A 247 24.76 24.25 50.72
CA ALA A 247 26.22 24.15 50.73
C ALA A 247 26.82 24.71 52.02
N THR A 248 26.29 25.83 52.54
CA THR A 248 26.73 26.46 53.78
C THR A 248 26.39 25.57 54.98
N LEU A 249 25.19 24.98 55.01
CA LEU A 249 24.77 24.06 56.07
C LEU A 249 25.66 22.81 56.08
N TRP A 250 26.01 22.29 54.89
CA TRP A 250 26.89 21.13 54.74
C TRP A 250 28.36 21.45 55.10
N ALA A 251 28.84 22.65 54.78
CA ALA A 251 30.15 23.11 55.20
C ALA A 251 30.24 23.27 56.73
N LEU A 252 29.22 23.87 57.35
CA LEU A 252 29.09 23.97 58.81
C LEU A 252 29.09 22.58 59.46
N PHE A 253 28.34 21.63 58.87
CA PHE A 253 28.35 20.24 59.30
C PHE A 253 29.76 19.63 59.29
N ARG A 254 30.49 19.78 58.18
CA ARG A 254 31.84 19.21 58.04
C ARG A 254 32.82 19.84 59.02
N VAL A 255 32.69 21.13 59.28
CA VAL A 255 33.52 21.85 60.28
C VAL A 255 33.22 21.34 61.70
N VAL A 256 31.95 21.17 62.07
CA VAL A 256 31.56 20.66 63.40
C VAL A 256 32.00 19.20 63.58
N ASP A 257 31.80 18.36 62.57
CA ASP A 257 32.18 16.93 62.59
C ASP A 257 33.70 16.74 62.75
N VAL A 258 34.49 17.50 61.98
CA VAL A 258 35.96 17.49 62.06
C VAL A 258 36.45 18.03 63.40
N ASN A 259 35.88 19.12 63.90
CA ASN A 259 36.27 19.71 65.18
C ASN A 259 35.85 18.86 66.39
N ALA A 260 34.80 18.07 66.27
CA ALA A 260 34.31 17.16 67.31
C ALA A 260 34.95 15.76 67.27
N GLY A 261 35.92 15.53 66.37
CA GLY A 261 36.58 14.24 66.21
C GLY A 261 35.64 13.09 65.84
N GLY A 262 34.52 13.38 65.14
CA GLY A 262 33.54 12.39 64.71
C GLY A 262 32.68 11.76 65.82
N ARG A 263 32.64 12.35 67.03
CA ARG A 263 31.98 11.75 68.21
C ARG A 263 30.64 12.38 68.61
N LEU A 264 30.23 13.49 67.98
CA LEU A 264 28.97 14.14 68.33
C LEU A 264 27.81 13.58 67.47
N PRO A 265 26.75 13.01 68.07
CA PRO A 265 25.56 12.68 67.33
C PRO A 265 24.96 13.98 66.80
N LEU A 266 24.76 14.04 65.49
CA LEU A 266 24.18 15.19 64.82
C LEU A 266 22.80 15.51 65.40
N PRO A 267 22.54 16.79 65.73
CA PRO A 267 21.21 17.15 66.18
C PRO A 267 20.22 16.87 65.05
N PRO A 268 19.12 16.14 65.33
CA PRO A 268 18.16 15.72 64.31
C PRO A 268 17.57 16.90 63.54
N ASP A 269 17.48 18.07 64.19
CA ASP A 269 16.99 19.32 63.61
C ASP A 269 17.82 19.79 62.41
N PHE A 270 19.16 19.67 62.47
CA PHE A 270 20.02 20.10 61.36
C PHE A 270 19.88 19.20 60.14
N VAL A 271 19.74 17.89 60.36
CA VAL A 271 19.58 16.96 59.24
C VAL A 271 18.17 17.08 58.64
N ALA A 272 17.14 17.35 59.46
CA ALA A 272 15.81 17.67 58.97
C ALA A 272 15.81 18.94 58.09
N VAL A 273 16.54 20.00 58.50
CA VAL A 273 16.72 21.21 57.68
C VAL A 273 17.46 20.90 56.37
N LEU A 274 18.49 20.05 56.41
CA LEU A 274 19.22 19.63 55.20
C LEU A 274 18.33 18.84 54.23
N VAL A 275 17.57 17.86 54.73
CA VAL A 275 16.61 17.07 53.94
C VAL A 275 15.54 17.97 53.32
N ALA A 276 14.97 18.87 54.11
CA ALA A 276 13.96 19.81 53.63
C ALA A 276 14.52 20.73 52.54
N THR A 277 15.74 21.23 52.70
CA THR A 277 16.37 22.13 51.72
C THR A 277 16.79 21.40 50.44
N LEU A 278 17.31 20.16 50.52
CA LEU A 278 17.56 19.33 49.33
C LEU A 278 16.28 19.00 48.56
N SER A 279 15.20 18.65 49.27
CA SER A 279 13.89 18.41 48.67
C SER A 279 13.34 19.68 47.98
N LEU A 280 13.46 20.84 48.61
CA LEU A 280 13.07 22.12 48.01
C LEU A 280 13.92 22.48 46.78
N CYS A 281 15.23 22.24 46.83
CA CYS A 281 16.13 22.38 45.68
C CYS A 281 15.71 21.47 44.52
N ALA A 282 15.44 20.19 44.78
CA ALA A 282 15.01 19.23 43.77
C ALA A 282 13.69 19.64 43.11
N ILE A 283 12.71 20.08 43.90
CA ILE A 283 11.45 20.63 43.40
C ILE A 283 11.71 21.87 42.55
N ALA A 284 12.55 22.81 43.01
CA ALA A 284 12.86 24.04 42.28
C ALA A 284 13.58 23.76 40.95
N VAL A 285 14.52 22.81 40.91
CA VAL A 285 15.15 22.34 39.66
C VAL A 285 14.10 21.72 38.73
N LYS A 286 13.15 20.93 39.26
CA LYS A 286 12.07 20.34 38.46
C LYS A 286 11.11 21.38 37.89
N VAL A 287 10.79 22.41 38.66
CA VAL A 287 9.99 23.56 38.23
C VAL A 287 10.72 24.32 37.12
N ALA A 288 12.02 24.57 37.29
CA ALA A 288 12.85 25.23 36.27
C ALA A 288 12.98 24.38 34.99
N ALA A 289 12.97 23.05 35.12
CA ALA A 289 13.01 22.09 34.03
C ALA A 289 11.65 21.78 33.41
N TYR A 290 10.57 22.41 33.88
CA TYR A 290 9.24 22.15 33.39
C TYR A 290 9.09 22.63 31.94
N ASP A 291 8.84 21.68 31.04
CA ASP A 291 8.54 21.95 29.63
C ASP A 291 7.04 21.71 29.37
N PRO A 292 6.22 22.76 29.20
CA PRO A 292 4.80 22.61 28.94
C PRO A 292 4.49 22.00 27.57
N TYR A 293 5.45 22.02 26.64
CA TYR A 293 5.30 21.52 25.29
C TYR A 293 5.73 20.06 25.13
N ALA A 294 6.53 19.52 26.06
CA ALA A 294 7.06 18.16 25.95
C ALA A 294 5.96 17.08 25.76
N THR A 295 4.84 17.20 26.48
CA THR A 295 3.72 16.24 26.34
C THR A 295 3.00 16.41 25.01
N ARG A 296 2.72 17.66 24.61
CA ARG A 296 2.04 17.98 23.35
C ARG A 296 2.88 17.58 22.14
N GLU A 297 4.19 17.82 22.20
CA GLU A 297 5.15 17.39 21.19
C GLU A 297 5.20 15.87 21.05
N ALA A 298 5.21 15.13 22.17
CA ALA A 298 5.14 13.68 22.13
C ALA A 298 3.82 13.18 21.53
N GLU A 299 2.70 13.81 21.84
CA GLU A 299 1.38 13.49 21.29
C GLU A 299 1.32 13.74 19.77
N VAL A 300 1.68 14.94 19.32
CA VAL A 300 1.71 15.31 17.90
C VAL A 300 2.65 14.40 17.11
N ARG A 301 3.84 14.10 17.64
CA ARG A 301 4.77 13.13 17.03
C ARG A 301 4.16 11.75 16.90
N ARG A 302 3.41 11.28 17.91
CA ARG A 302 2.73 9.97 17.86
C ARG A 302 1.62 9.98 16.80
N VAL A 303 0.81 11.02 16.74
CA VAL A 303 -0.25 11.17 15.74
C VAL A 303 0.34 11.18 14.33
N LEU A 304 1.36 12.00 14.07
CA LEU A 304 2.05 12.05 12.78
C LEU A 304 2.70 10.70 12.41
N LYS A 305 3.33 10.02 13.37
CA LYS A 305 3.92 8.70 13.15
C LYS A 305 2.86 7.64 12.83
N ARG A 306 1.69 7.70 13.46
CA ARG A 306 0.55 6.81 13.15
C ARG A 306 0.01 7.10 11.74
N ALA A 307 -0.26 8.36 11.41
CA ALA A 307 -0.73 8.76 10.09
C ALA A 307 0.22 8.30 8.98
N ARG A 308 1.54 8.53 9.12
CA ARG A 308 2.55 8.06 8.16
C ARG A 308 2.63 6.53 8.03
N ARG A 309 2.40 5.81 9.13
CA ARG A 309 2.37 4.34 9.10
C ARG A 309 1.14 3.84 8.35
N SER A 310 -0.02 4.43 8.60
CA SER A 310 -1.26 4.12 7.90
C SER A 310 -1.15 4.41 6.41
N GLU A 311 -0.66 5.61 6.04
CA GLU A 311 -0.39 6.00 4.65
C GLU A 311 0.50 4.97 3.93
N ARG A 312 1.67 4.66 4.49
CA ARG A 312 2.60 3.68 3.89
C ARG A 312 1.98 2.30 3.76
N ARG A 313 1.16 1.88 4.72
CA ARG A 313 0.48 0.59 4.68
C ARG A 313 -0.55 0.56 3.55
N LEU A 314 -1.38 1.59 3.44
CA LEU A 314 -2.43 1.70 2.43
C LEU A 314 -1.84 1.81 1.02
N VAL A 315 -0.83 2.67 0.82
CA VAL A 315 -0.15 2.81 -0.48
C VAL A 315 0.47 1.48 -0.93
N ARG A 316 1.13 0.75 -0.03
CA ARG A 316 1.68 -0.59 -0.35
C ARG A 316 0.57 -1.60 -0.63
N HIS A 317 -0.53 -1.55 0.12
CA HIS A 317 -1.64 -2.46 -0.06
C HIS A 317 -2.33 -2.26 -1.41
N ALA A 318 -2.72 -1.02 -1.72
CA ALA A 318 -3.32 -0.64 -3.00
C ALA A 318 -2.38 -0.94 -4.17
N GLY A 319 -1.11 -0.52 -4.09
CA GLY A 319 -0.12 -0.81 -5.15
C GLY A 319 0.15 -2.31 -5.34
N GLY A 320 0.09 -3.10 -4.26
CA GLY A 320 0.19 -4.56 -4.32
C GLY A 320 -1.00 -5.21 -5.03
N ARG A 321 -2.22 -4.80 -4.69
CA ARG A 321 -3.45 -5.31 -5.32
C ARG A 321 -3.55 -4.91 -6.79
N LEU A 322 -3.23 -3.65 -7.11
CA LEU A 322 -3.17 -3.16 -8.49
C LEU A 322 -2.17 -3.96 -9.33
N ARG A 323 -0.97 -4.26 -8.80
CA ARG A 323 0.01 -5.10 -9.51
C ARG A 323 -0.51 -6.50 -9.78
N LEU A 324 -1.21 -7.12 -8.82
CA LEU A 324 -1.84 -8.43 -9.02
C LEU A 324 -2.90 -8.40 -10.13
N HIS A 325 -3.68 -7.32 -10.19
CA HIS A 325 -4.66 -7.10 -11.26
C HIS A 325 -4.00 -6.93 -12.64
N VAL A 326 -2.98 -6.06 -12.75
CA VAL A 326 -2.20 -5.87 -13.98
C VAL A 326 -1.59 -7.19 -14.47
N THR A 327 -1.03 -7.97 -13.54
CA THR A 327 -0.46 -9.30 -13.86
C THR A 327 -1.55 -10.25 -14.36
N ALA A 328 -2.70 -10.32 -13.68
CA ALA A 328 -3.81 -11.18 -14.11
C ALA A 328 -4.37 -10.77 -15.49
N TRP A 329 -4.42 -9.47 -15.78
CA TRP A 329 -4.82 -8.95 -17.08
C TRP A 329 -3.82 -9.34 -18.18
N SER A 330 -2.52 -9.15 -17.93
CA SER A 330 -1.45 -9.51 -18.85
C SER A 330 -1.40 -11.03 -19.12
N ASP A 331 -1.55 -11.84 -18.07
CA ASP A 331 -1.58 -13.31 -18.18
C ASP A 331 -2.75 -13.76 -19.08
N LEU A 332 -3.95 -13.18 -18.88
CA LEU A 332 -5.13 -13.53 -19.68
C LEU A 332 -5.01 -13.02 -21.12
N ARG A 333 -4.43 -11.84 -21.33
CA ARG A 333 -4.13 -11.30 -22.66
C ARG A 333 -3.16 -12.20 -23.43
N ALA A 334 -2.07 -12.62 -22.79
CA ALA A 334 -1.10 -13.54 -23.37
C ALA A 334 -1.76 -14.88 -23.75
N LEU A 335 -2.59 -15.44 -22.86
CA LEU A 335 -3.34 -16.67 -23.15
C LEU A 335 -4.27 -16.50 -24.37
N ARG A 336 -4.99 -15.38 -24.47
CA ARG A 336 -5.84 -15.08 -25.65
C ARG A 336 -4.99 -15.06 -26.92
N ASP A 337 -3.88 -14.35 -26.89
CA ASP A 337 -3.01 -14.16 -28.07
C ASP A 337 -2.38 -15.48 -28.51
N ASP A 338 -1.94 -16.32 -27.57
CA ASP A 338 -1.43 -17.68 -27.85
C ASP A 338 -2.50 -18.58 -28.49
N LEU A 339 -3.74 -18.52 -28.00
CA LEU A 339 -4.84 -19.31 -28.55
C LEU A 339 -5.22 -18.86 -29.96
N VAL A 340 -5.22 -17.55 -30.22
CA VAL A 340 -5.50 -17.00 -31.56
C VAL A 340 -4.39 -17.42 -32.52
N ALA A 341 -3.12 -17.26 -32.14
CA ALA A 341 -1.99 -17.73 -32.93
C ALA A 341 -2.08 -19.23 -33.24
N GLY A 342 -2.47 -20.04 -32.26
CA GLY A 342 -2.69 -21.48 -32.45
C GLY A 342 -3.84 -21.81 -33.41
N VAL A 343 -4.91 -21.00 -33.44
CA VAL A 343 -5.98 -21.15 -34.44
C VAL A 343 -5.45 -20.78 -35.82
N THR A 344 -4.80 -19.62 -35.95
CA THR A 344 -4.25 -19.11 -37.21
C THR A 344 -3.21 -20.07 -37.81
N GLU A 345 -2.34 -20.68 -36.99
CA GLU A 345 -1.37 -21.68 -37.43
C GLU A 345 -2.04 -22.91 -38.07
N ARG A 346 -3.11 -23.44 -37.46
CA ARG A 346 -3.83 -24.62 -37.96
C ARG A 346 -4.51 -24.36 -39.29
N TYR A 347 -5.05 -23.16 -39.47
CA TYR A 347 -5.56 -22.73 -40.77
C TYR A 347 -4.42 -22.53 -41.77
N GLY A 348 -3.32 -21.91 -41.37
CA GLY A 348 -2.11 -21.76 -42.19
C GLY A 348 -1.53 -23.10 -42.68
N GLU A 349 -1.55 -24.14 -41.86
CA GLU A 349 -1.21 -25.51 -42.27
C GLU A 349 -2.12 -26.05 -43.37
N ALA A 350 -3.44 -25.89 -43.23
CA ALA A 350 -4.39 -26.31 -44.26
C ALA A 350 -4.20 -25.53 -45.56
N TYR A 351 -3.94 -24.22 -45.47
CA TYR A 351 -3.64 -23.41 -46.64
C TYR A 351 -2.35 -23.83 -47.33
N ARG A 352 -1.28 -24.08 -46.57
CA ARG A 352 -0.03 -24.61 -47.14
C ARG A 352 -0.26 -25.91 -47.90
N PHE A 353 -1.09 -26.81 -47.36
CA PHE A 353 -1.46 -28.04 -48.04
C PHE A 353 -2.25 -27.76 -49.34
N ILE A 354 -3.23 -26.86 -49.31
CA ILE A 354 -4.03 -26.49 -50.49
C ILE A 354 -3.15 -25.87 -51.58
N THR A 355 -2.34 -24.88 -51.23
CA THR A 355 -1.42 -24.22 -52.18
C THR A 355 -0.42 -25.22 -52.76
N TYR A 356 0.12 -26.12 -51.93
CA TYR A 356 0.99 -27.20 -52.38
C TYR A 356 0.25 -28.12 -53.37
N ALA A 357 -0.93 -28.65 -53.02
CA ALA A 357 -1.70 -29.53 -53.88
C ALA A 357 -2.06 -28.88 -55.23
N ARG A 358 -2.46 -27.61 -55.21
CA ARG A 358 -2.76 -26.82 -56.42
C ARG A 358 -1.55 -26.62 -57.32
N GLY A 359 -0.39 -26.38 -56.72
CA GLY A 359 0.88 -26.26 -57.46
C GLY A 359 1.25 -27.53 -58.25
N PHE A 360 0.80 -28.70 -57.81
CA PHE A 360 1.06 -29.97 -58.50
C PHE A 360 0.15 -30.22 -59.71
N HIS A 361 -1.15 -29.90 -59.63
CA HIS A 361 -2.05 -30.14 -60.77
C HIS A 361 -2.15 -28.96 -61.75
N GLY A 362 -1.91 -27.72 -61.33
CA GLY A 362 -2.06 -26.53 -62.20
C GLY A 362 -3.49 -26.21 -62.65
N LYS A 363 -4.46 -27.08 -62.33
CA LYS A 363 -5.89 -26.95 -62.66
C LYS A 363 -6.70 -25.93 -61.84
N ALA A 364 -6.09 -25.30 -60.84
CA ALA A 364 -6.71 -24.21 -60.09
C ALA A 364 -5.66 -23.14 -59.82
N GLY A 365 -6.05 -21.85 -59.93
CA GLY A 365 -5.14 -20.77 -59.57
C GLY A 365 -4.79 -20.80 -58.09
N GLN A 366 -3.67 -20.16 -57.72
CA GLN A 366 -3.30 -20.04 -56.32
C GLN A 366 -4.32 -19.15 -55.61
N LEU A 367 -4.86 -19.65 -54.50
CA LEU A 367 -5.54 -18.81 -53.51
C LEU A 367 -4.42 -18.11 -52.73
N PRO A 368 -4.17 -16.80 -52.90
CA PRO A 368 -3.21 -16.13 -52.05
C PRO A 368 -3.78 -16.16 -50.63
N PRO A 369 -3.07 -16.71 -49.65
CA PRO A 369 -3.48 -16.50 -48.28
C PRO A 369 -3.26 -15.01 -47.97
N THR A 370 -4.32 -14.22 -47.90
CA THR A 370 -4.28 -12.90 -47.26
C THR A 370 -4.25 -13.08 -45.75
N PHE A 371 -3.21 -13.73 -45.23
CA PHE A 371 -2.85 -13.56 -43.83
C PHE A 371 -2.29 -12.14 -43.74
N VAL A 372 -3.06 -11.21 -43.18
CA VAL A 372 -2.50 -9.92 -42.77
C VAL A 372 -1.35 -10.27 -41.83
N PRO A 373 -0.08 -9.90 -42.13
CA PRO A 373 1.01 -10.13 -41.21
C PRO A 373 0.61 -9.47 -39.91
N GLY A 374 0.36 -10.29 -38.88
CA GLY A 374 -0.26 -9.85 -37.64
C GLY A 374 0.42 -8.57 -37.19
N SER A 375 -0.36 -7.50 -36.98
CA SER A 375 0.14 -6.23 -36.50
C SER A 375 0.67 -6.45 -35.08
N ARG A 376 1.88 -7.00 -35.00
CA ARG A 376 2.65 -7.21 -33.77
C ARG A 376 3.18 -5.90 -33.22
N ASP A 377 3.10 -4.83 -34.00
CA ASP A 377 3.47 -3.49 -33.58
C ASP A 377 2.25 -2.59 -33.36
N SER A 378 2.29 -1.91 -32.22
CA SER A 378 1.65 -0.62 -31.88
C SER A 378 0.38 -0.62 -31.01
N GLY A 379 0.56 -0.79 -29.69
CA GLY A 379 0.40 0.33 -28.75
C GLY A 379 -0.90 1.16 -28.66
N ALA A 380 -2.09 0.68 -29.05
CA ALA A 380 -3.35 1.41 -28.87
C ALA A 380 -4.37 0.61 -28.03
N VAL A 381 -4.32 0.68 -26.70
CA VAL A 381 -5.22 1.53 -25.88
C VAL A 381 -6.23 2.31 -26.73
N ARG A 382 -7.47 1.80 -26.77
CA ARG A 382 -8.64 2.26 -27.58
C ARG A 382 -8.55 2.06 -29.10
N GLY A 383 -9.31 1.09 -29.61
CA GLY A 383 -9.57 0.93 -31.04
C GLY A 383 -9.31 -0.46 -31.61
N GLU A 384 -9.00 -1.48 -30.78
CA GLU A 384 -8.91 -2.87 -31.26
C GLU A 384 -10.26 -3.28 -31.91
N PRO A 385 -10.25 -3.76 -33.18
CA PRO A 385 -11.47 -4.23 -33.82
C PRO A 385 -12.06 -5.40 -33.02
N PRO A 386 -13.39 -5.56 -32.98
CA PRO A 386 -14.04 -6.68 -32.30
C PRO A 386 -13.42 -8.01 -32.74
N LEU A 387 -13.28 -8.97 -31.82
CA LEU A 387 -12.59 -10.25 -32.05
C LEU A 387 -12.98 -10.98 -33.36
N PRO A 388 -14.26 -11.01 -33.79
CA PRO A 388 -14.65 -11.58 -35.08
C PRO A 388 -14.04 -10.85 -36.29
N GLU A 389 -13.84 -9.54 -36.19
CA GLU A 389 -13.19 -8.72 -37.21
C GLU A 389 -11.67 -8.83 -37.13
N TRP A 390 -11.08 -8.95 -35.94
CA TRP A 390 -9.63 -9.22 -35.82
C TRP A 390 -9.26 -10.60 -36.38
N ILE A 391 -9.96 -11.66 -35.96
CA ILE A 391 -9.73 -13.01 -36.48
C ILE A 391 -10.23 -13.12 -37.93
N GLY A 392 -11.31 -12.41 -38.29
CA GLY A 392 -11.79 -12.30 -39.67
C GLY A 392 -10.81 -11.60 -40.60
N ASN A 393 -10.04 -10.62 -40.09
CA ASN A 393 -8.95 -9.96 -40.80
C ASN A 393 -7.72 -10.86 -40.90
N GLU A 394 -7.37 -11.60 -39.83
CA GLU A 394 -6.31 -12.61 -39.90
C GLU A 394 -6.66 -13.75 -40.87
N LEU A 395 -7.94 -14.10 -40.98
CA LEU A 395 -8.47 -15.10 -41.90
C LEU A 395 -9.14 -14.45 -43.14
N ALA A 396 -8.79 -13.21 -43.48
CA ALA A 396 -9.41 -12.52 -44.62
C ALA A 396 -9.07 -13.26 -45.93
N GLY A 397 -10.10 -13.57 -46.73
CA GLY A 397 -9.94 -14.36 -47.95
C GLY A 397 -9.98 -15.88 -47.74
N VAL A 398 -10.20 -16.35 -46.50
CA VAL A 398 -10.43 -17.76 -46.22
C VAL A 398 -11.90 -18.11 -46.47
N SER A 399 -12.22 -18.63 -47.66
CA SER A 399 -13.53 -19.24 -47.92
C SER A 399 -13.64 -20.56 -47.16
N GLY A 400 -14.16 -20.55 -45.93
CA GLY A 400 -14.19 -21.75 -45.11
C GLY A 400 -15.13 -21.65 -43.90
N PRO A 401 -15.36 -22.77 -43.21
CA PRO A 401 -16.26 -22.81 -42.06
C PRO A 401 -15.64 -22.02 -40.89
N VAL A 402 -16.35 -21.02 -40.39
CA VAL A 402 -15.88 -20.18 -39.27
C VAL A 402 -15.77 -21.02 -37.98
N PRO A 403 -14.67 -20.97 -37.22
CA PRO A 403 -14.57 -21.59 -35.90
C PRO A 403 -15.54 -20.99 -34.90
N GLU A 404 -15.88 -21.76 -33.87
CA GLU A 404 -16.62 -21.26 -32.72
C GLU A 404 -15.69 -20.47 -31.80
N TYR A 405 -15.85 -19.15 -31.77
CA TYR A 405 -15.03 -18.24 -30.96
C TYR A 405 -15.70 -17.80 -29.65
N GLY A 406 -16.80 -18.43 -29.23
CA GLY A 406 -17.62 -17.97 -28.11
C GLY A 406 -16.81 -17.69 -26.83
N ALA A 407 -15.98 -18.64 -26.42
CA ALA A 407 -15.12 -18.50 -25.24
C ALA A 407 -14.07 -17.39 -25.37
N LEU A 408 -13.44 -17.26 -26.55
CA LEU A 408 -12.47 -16.19 -26.80
C LEU A 408 -13.15 -14.82 -26.83
N ARG A 409 -14.38 -14.73 -27.36
CA ARG A 409 -15.16 -13.49 -27.36
C ARG A 409 -15.47 -13.02 -25.94
N GLU A 410 -15.85 -13.95 -25.05
CA GLU A 410 -16.04 -13.64 -23.64
C GLU A 410 -14.73 -13.18 -22.97
N VAL A 411 -13.59 -13.81 -23.29
CA VAL A 411 -12.28 -13.37 -22.80
C VAL A 411 -11.96 -11.95 -23.26
N GLN A 412 -12.19 -11.63 -24.54
CA GLN A 412 -11.99 -10.29 -25.09
C GLN A 412 -12.87 -9.25 -24.38
N GLU A 413 -14.16 -9.56 -24.18
CA GLU A 413 -15.08 -8.67 -23.48
C GLU A 413 -14.58 -8.40 -22.06
N VAL A 414 -14.16 -9.42 -21.32
CA VAL A 414 -13.61 -9.26 -19.96
C VAL A 414 -12.30 -8.46 -19.97
N LEU A 415 -11.39 -8.72 -20.91
CA LEU A 415 -10.13 -7.96 -21.03
C LEU A 415 -10.36 -6.47 -21.30
N SER A 416 -11.36 -6.15 -22.14
CA SER A 416 -11.74 -4.77 -22.47
C SER A 416 -12.42 -4.07 -21.30
N ARG A 417 -13.30 -4.77 -20.56
CA ARG A 417 -14.06 -4.22 -19.44
C ARG A 417 -13.18 -3.93 -18.22
N TYR A 418 -12.15 -4.74 -17.97
CA TYR A 418 -11.30 -4.66 -16.79
C TYR A 418 -9.85 -4.30 -17.16
N GLU A 419 -9.69 -3.31 -18.04
CA GLU A 419 -8.39 -2.77 -18.42
C GLU A 419 -7.77 -1.99 -17.23
N PRO A 420 -6.48 -2.19 -16.90
CA PRO A 420 -5.88 -1.60 -15.70
C PRO A 420 -5.68 -0.07 -15.77
N GLY A 421 -5.73 0.53 -16.96
CA GLY A 421 -5.33 1.92 -17.18
C GLY A 421 -6.15 2.97 -16.42
N GLU A 422 -7.40 2.68 -16.05
CA GLU A 422 -8.20 3.56 -15.18
C GLU A 422 -7.72 3.51 -13.72
N LEU A 423 -7.55 2.30 -13.17
CA LEU A 423 -7.08 2.10 -11.79
C LEU A 423 -5.64 2.59 -11.59
N GLU A 424 -4.77 2.47 -12.60
CA GLU A 424 -3.41 3.00 -12.55
C GLU A 424 -3.38 4.53 -12.48
N ARG A 425 -4.23 5.20 -13.27
CA ARG A 425 -4.38 6.66 -13.24
C ARG A 425 -4.93 7.13 -11.90
N GLU A 426 -5.97 6.47 -11.40
CA GLU A 426 -6.54 6.78 -10.09
C GLU A 426 -5.51 6.59 -8.97
N PHE A 427 -4.76 5.47 -8.96
CA PHE A 427 -3.69 5.24 -7.98
C PHE A 427 -2.63 6.35 -8.02
N ALA A 428 -2.20 6.74 -9.23
CA ALA A 428 -1.22 7.80 -9.41
C ALA A 428 -1.74 9.16 -8.91
N GLU A 429 -3.02 9.47 -9.17
CA GLU A 429 -3.68 10.68 -8.71
C GLU A 429 -3.77 10.72 -7.17
N VAL A 430 -4.29 9.66 -6.53
CA VAL A 430 -4.42 9.61 -5.06
C VAL A 430 -3.05 9.71 -4.39
N ARG A 431 -2.03 9.01 -4.93
CA ARG A 431 -0.65 9.12 -4.45
C ARG A 431 -0.08 10.55 -4.64
N GLY A 432 -0.42 11.19 -5.76
CA GLY A 432 -0.08 12.59 -6.02
C GLY A 432 -0.69 13.52 -4.98
N ARG A 433 -1.98 13.36 -4.67
CA ARG A 433 -2.67 14.12 -3.61
C ARG A 433 -2.03 13.92 -2.24
N LEU A 434 -1.71 12.69 -1.85
CA LEU A 434 -1.01 12.41 -0.58
C LEU A 434 0.39 13.05 -0.52
N THR A 435 1.12 13.03 -1.63
CA THR A 435 2.43 13.67 -1.73
C THR A 435 2.30 15.20 -1.62
N ALA A 436 1.28 15.78 -2.27
CA ALA A 436 0.97 17.21 -2.21
C ALA A 436 0.54 17.65 -0.79
N GLN A 437 -0.18 16.80 -0.04
CA GLN A 437 -0.49 17.07 1.37
C GLN A 437 0.78 17.19 2.23
N TRP A 438 1.82 16.43 1.87
CA TRP A 438 3.11 16.50 2.55
C TRP A 438 3.90 17.74 2.15
N SER A 439 4.01 18.01 0.84
CA SER A 439 4.79 19.13 0.32
C SER A 439 4.14 20.48 0.58
N GLY A 440 2.82 20.61 0.42
CA GLY A 440 2.07 21.83 0.70
C GLY A 440 2.10 22.22 2.18
N ALA A 441 2.16 21.23 3.08
CA ALA A 441 2.39 21.51 4.49
C ALA A 441 3.83 21.97 4.78
N SER A 442 4.83 21.45 4.05
CA SER A 442 6.22 21.93 4.18
C SER A 442 6.50 23.27 3.48
N ALA A 443 5.83 23.59 2.37
CA ALA A 443 6.06 24.82 1.60
C ALA A 443 5.49 26.06 2.30
N GLY A 444 4.46 25.88 3.14
CA GLY A 444 3.99 26.93 4.06
C GLY A 444 5.05 27.39 5.08
N ARG A 445 6.17 26.65 5.21
CA ARG A 445 7.29 26.98 6.11
C ARG A 445 8.35 27.87 5.46
N THR A 446 8.60 27.72 4.15
CA THR A 446 9.64 28.49 3.44
C THR A 446 9.14 29.84 2.94
N GLY A 447 7.85 29.94 2.58
CA GLY A 447 7.28 31.20 2.07
C GLY A 447 7.04 32.29 3.12
N THR A 448 6.98 31.92 4.41
CA THR A 448 6.90 32.88 5.53
C THR A 448 8.27 33.43 5.93
N GLU A 449 9.34 32.63 5.85
CA GLU A 449 10.71 33.09 6.15
C GLU A 449 11.24 34.07 5.08
N GLU A 450 10.89 33.92 3.81
CA GLU A 450 11.31 34.85 2.73
C GLU A 450 10.55 36.19 2.73
N ARG A 451 9.45 36.33 3.49
CA ARG A 451 8.66 37.56 3.55
C ARG A 451 8.97 38.45 4.76
N GLU A 452 9.74 37.93 5.72
CA GLU A 452 10.13 38.62 6.95
C GLU A 452 11.64 38.93 7.04
N GLY A 453 12.41 38.57 6.02
CA GLY A 453 13.78 39.07 5.78
C GLY A 453 13.78 40.21 4.77
#